data_AF-A0A2N2S389-F1
#
_entry.id   AF-A0A2N2S389-F1
#
_cell.length_a   1.000
_cell.length_b   1.000
_cell.length_c   1.000
_cell.angle_alpha   90.00
_cell.angle_beta   90.00
_cell.angle_gamma   90.00
#
_symmetry.space_group_name_H-M   'P 1'
#
loop_
_entity.id
_entity.type
_entity.pdbx_description
1 polymer ?
#
loop_
_entity_poly.entity_id
_entity_poly.type
_entity_poly.pdbx_seq_one_letter_code
_entity_poly.pdbx_strand_id
1 'polypeptide(L)'
;MAAPTDNVQLDMPDPQEVAKTYAEVARRASHLISEHVQRQLKKGVSTPADELGIAQAFMDMMAKLLSNPYKLAQSQMNLVWDYFSLWQHSMMRFAGMNSAPVASPERSDKRFKDEEWQEHFMFDFVKQS
;
A
#
# COMPACT_ATOMS: atom_id res chain seq x y z
N MET A 1 -7.53 -8.62 40.73
CA MET A 1 -6.75 -9.59 39.94
C MET A 1 -6.42 -8.90 38.63
N ALA A 2 -5.16 -8.50 38.43
CA ALA A 2 -4.71 -7.83 37.20
C ALA A 2 -4.41 -8.89 36.14
N ALA A 3 -4.92 -8.70 34.93
CA ALA A 3 -4.62 -9.57 33.78
C ALA A 3 -3.14 -9.46 33.41
N PRO A 4 -2.46 -10.55 33.03
CA PRO A 4 -1.09 -10.50 32.57
C PRO A 4 -1.05 -9.80 31.20
N THR A 5 -0.40 -8.65 31.15
CA THR A 5 0.03 -8.02 29.89
C THR A 5 1.16 -8.86 29.31
N ASP A 6 0.83 -9.77 28.40
CA ASP A 6 1.83 -10.39 27.54
C ASP A 6 2.50 -9.28 26.74
N ASN A 7 3.75 -8.99 27.09
CA ASN A 7 4.64 -8.16 26.30
C ASN A 7 4.90 -8.93 25.00
N VAL A 8 4.12 -8.67 23.96
CA VAL A 8 4.42 -9.15 22.60
C VAL A 8 5.68 -8.40 22.17
N GLN A 9 6.83 -8.96 22.50
CA GLN A 9 8.11 -8.53 21.99
C GLN A 9 8.09 -8.84 20.49
N LEU A 10 7.82 -7.82 19.68
CA LEU A 10 7.93 -7.90 18.23
C LEU A 10 9.40 -8.13 17.89
N ASP A 11 9.79 -9.39 17.82
CA ASP A 11 11.12 -9.81 17.39
C ASP A 11 11.22 -9.47 15.90
N MET A 12 11.73 -8.26 15.61
CA MET A 12 11.92 -7.86 14.23
C MET A 12 13.01 -8.76 13.64
N PRO A 13 12.73 -9.47 12.53
CA PRO A 13 13.70 -10.39 11.95
C PRO A 13 14.99 -9.65 11.59
N ASP A 14 16.14 -10.29 11.83
CA ASP A 14 17.46 -9.68 11.60
C ASP A 14 17.50 -9.08 10.18
N PRO A 15 17.76 -7.76 10.04
CA PRO A 15 17.87 -7.11 8.74
C PRO A 15 18.78 -7.84 7.75
N GLN A 16 19.82 -8.54 8.23
CA GLN A 16 20.71 -9.33 7.37
C GLN A 16 20.08 -10.64 6.88
N GLU A 17 19.32 -11.33 7.73
CA GLU A 17 18.58 -12.53 7.33
C GLU A 17 17.49 -12.18 6.32
N VAL A 18 16.75 -11.12 6.60
CA VAL A 18 15.74 -10.57 5.69
C VAL A 18 16.38 -10.22 4.35
N ALA A 19 17.50 -9.50 4.33
CA ALA A 19 18.22 -9.16 3.11
C ALA A 19 18.69 -10.41 2.32
N LYS A 20 19.18 -11.45 3.01
CA LYS A 20 19.56 -12.73 2.37
C LYS A 20 18.36 -13.43 1.73
N THR A 21 17.23 -13.48 2.43
CA THR A 21 15.99 -14.05 1.91
C THR A 21 15.50 -13.28 0.69
N TYR A 22 15.47 -11.95 0.73
CA TYR A 22 15.12 -11.13 -0.43
C TYR A 22 16.07 -11.34 -1.61
N ALA A 23 17.38 -11.44 -1.37
CA ALA A 23 18.35 -11.71 -2.42
C ALA A 23 18.14 -13.08 -3.07
N GLU A 24 17.79 -14.10 -2.28
CA GLU A 24 17.47 -15.43 -2.80
C GLU A 24 16.18 -15.44 -3.63
N VAL A 25 15.13 -14.78 -3.14
CA VAL A 25 13.87 -14.61 -3.87
C VAL A 25 14.11 -13.89 -5.19
N ALA A 26 14.85 -12.78 -5.17
CA ALA A 26 15.18 -12.01 -6.37
C ALA A 26 15.93 -12.87 -7.40
N ARG A 27 16.87 -13.72 -6.96
CA ARG A 27 17.62 -14.65 -7.83
C ARG A 27 16.71 -15.68 -8.49
N ARG A 28 15.81 -16.30 -7.73
CA ARG A 28 14.87 -17.29 -8.25
C ARG A 28 13.87 -16.65 -9.22
N ALA A 29 13.35 -15.47 -8.88
CA ALA A 29 12.42 -14.72 -9.72
C ALA A 29 13.08 -14.31 -11.05
N SER A 30 14.30 -13.77 -11.01
CA SER A 30 15.04 -13.37 -12.23
C SER A 30 15.33 -14.56 -13.15
N HIS A 31 15.63 -15.74 -12.60
CA HIS A 31 15.77 -16.96 -13.39
C HIS A 31 14.47 -17.35 -14.10
N LEU A 32 13.35 -17.39 -13.37
CA LEU A 32 12.04 -17.73 -13.93
C LEU A 32 11.58 -16.76 -15.02
N ILE A 33 11.76 -15.46 -14.80
CA ILE A 33 11.45 -14.41 -15.78
C ILE A 33 12.31 -14.60 -17.03
N SER A 34 13.61 -14.84 -16.88
CA SER A 34 14.52 -15.06 -18.01
C SER A 34 14.12 -16.27 -18.85
N GLU A 35 13.79 -17.40 -18.21
CA GLU A 35 13.28 -18.58 -18.92
C GLU A 35 11.94 -18.32 -19.61
N HIS A 36 11.05 -17.55 -18.98
CA HIS A 36 9.77 -17.19 -19.58
C HIS A 36 9.97 -16.34 -20.84
N VAL A 37 10.78 -15.29 -20.75
CA VAL A 37 11.11 -14.42 -21.88
C VAL A 37 11.73 -15.23 -23.02
N GLN A 38 12.70 -16.10 -22.74
CA GLN A 38 13.29 -16.98 -23.75
C GLN A 38 12.24 -17.89 -24.41
N ARG A 39 11.28 -18.42 -23.65
CA ARG A 39 10.17 -19.22 -24.19
C ARG A 39 9.21 -18.40 -25.06
N GLN A 40 8.93 -17.15 -24.70
CA GLN A 40 8.09 -16.25 -25.50
C GLN A 40 8.77 -15.86 -26.81
N LEU A 41 10.06 -15.52 -26.77
CA LEU A 41 10.85 -15.22 -27.97
C LEU A 41 10.90 -16.41 -28.93
N LYS A 42 11.07 -17.64 -28.41
CA LYS A 42 11.00 -18.88 -29.23
C LYS A 42 9.62 -19.12 -29.86
N LYS A 43 8.55 -18.58 -29.29
CA LYS A 43 7.18 -18.64 -29.84
C LYS A 43 6.88 -17.53 -30.84
N GLY A 44 7.89 -16.72 -31.22
CA GLY A 44 7.73 -15.62 -32.19
C GLY A 44 7.07 -14.37 -31.61
N VAL A 45 6.84 -14.31 -30.29
CA VAL A 45 6.40 -13.08 -29.62
C VAL A 45 7.64 -12.22 -29.41
N SER A 46 7.81 -11.17 -30.23
CA SER A 46 8.83 -10.15 -29.95
C SER A 46 8.43 -9.38 -28.70
N THR A 47 9.36 -9.17 -27.78
CA THR A 47 9.19 -8.12 -26.76
C THR A 47 8.88 -6.81 -27.48
N PRO A 48 7.83 -6.08 -27.11
CA PRO A 48 7.61 -4.73 -27.63
C PRO A 48 8.92 -3.97 -27.44
N ALA A 49 9.50 -3.46 -28.52
CA ALA A 49 10.62 -2.55 -28.40
C ALA A 49 10.12 -1.42 -27.49
N ASP A 50 10.87 -1.09 -26.43
CA ASP A 50 10.53 0.00 -25.51
C ASP A 50 10.82 1.35 -26.20
N GLU A 51 10.20 1.58 -27.35
CA GLU A 51 10.43 2.76 -28.20
C GLU A 51 10.07 4.06 -27.48
N LEU A 52 9.22 3.97 -26.45
CA LEU A 52 8.78 5.08 -25.62
C LEU A 52 9.51 5.17 -24.27
N GLY A 53 10.41 4.25 -23.95
CA GLY A 53 11.16 4.24 -22.67
C GLY A 53 10.30 3.99 -21.42
N ILE A 54 9.10 3.41 -21.58
CA ILE A 54 8.15 3.15 -20.50
C ILE A 54 8.70 2.07 -19.56
N ALA A 55 9.29 1.02 -20.11
CA ALA A 55 9.89 -0.04 -19.30
C ALA A 55 11.11 0.49 -18.51
N GLN A 56 11.94 1.32 -19.15
CA GLN A 56 13.07 1.97 -18.48
C GLN A 56 12.59 2.92 -17.36
N ALA A 57 11.60 3.76 -17.61
CA ALA A 57 11.06 4.67 -16.61
C ALA A 57 10.46 3.93 -15.41
N PHE A 58 9.77 2.80 -15.66
CA PHE A 58 9.24 1.95 -14.60
C PHE A 58 10.35 1.29 -13.77
N MET A 59 11.39 0.76 -14.42
CA MET A 59 12.56 0.19 -13.76
C MET A 59 13.29 1.24 -12.90
N ASP A 60 13.51 2.44 -13.42
CA ASP A 60 14.14 3.55 -12.69
C ASP A 60 13.30 4.00 -11.49
N MET A 61 11.97 4.04 -11.65
CA MET A 61 11.04 4.31 -10.55
C MET A 61 11.18 3.24 -9.45
N MET A 62 11.16 1.96 -9.81
CA MET A 62 11.30 0.88 -8.83
C MET A 62 12.67 0.90 -8.15
N ALA A 63 13.74 1.16 -8.90
CA ALA A 63 15.08 1.30 -8.34
C ALA A 63 15.16 2.45 -7.33
N LYS A 64 14.56 3.61 -7.64
CA LYS A 64 14.49 4.76 -6.72
C LYS A 64 13.60 4.50 -5.50
N LEU A 65 12.57 3.70 -5.65
CA LEU A 65 11.66 3.34 -4.56
C LEU A 65 12.34 2.36 -3.60
N LEU A 66 13.05 1.36 -4.14
CA LEU A 66 13.82 0.37 -3.36
C LEU A 66 15.13 0.93 -2.79
N SER A 67 15.69 2.01 -3.34
CA SER A 67 16.91 2.61 -2.81
C SER A 67 16.71 3.35 -1.48
N ASN A 68 15.46 3.70 -1.14
CA ASN A 68 15.12 4.33 0.13
C ASN A 68 13.91 3.66 0.79
N PRO A 69 14.08 2.41 1.28
CA PRO A 69 13.00 1.67 1.93
C PRO A 69 12.53 2.36 3.22
N TYR A 70 13.40 3.13 3.87
CA TYR A 70 13.06 3.88 5.08
C TYR A 70 12.05 5.00 4.80
N LYS A 71 12.25 5.78 3.73
CA LYS A 71 11.31 6.83 3.32
C LYS A 71 9.97 6.24 2.87
N LEU A 72 9.98 5.09 2.21
CA LEU A 72 8.76 4.35 1.88
C LEU A 72 8.03 3.91 3.15
N ALA A 73 8.75 3.29 4.10
CA ALA A 73 8.19 2.84 5.37
C ALA A 73 7.61 4.02 6.17
N GLN A 74 8.32 5.15 6.25
CA GLN A 74 7.83 6.36 6.91
C GLN A 74 6.53 6.89 6.28
N SER A 75 6.44 6.88 4.95
CA SER A 75 5.21 7.28 4.24
C SER A 75 4.06 6.29 4.49
N GLN A 76 4.37 4.98 4.54
CA GLN A 76 3.40 3.95 4.91
C GLN A 76 2.92 4.06 6.36
N MET A 77 3.79 4.45 7.30
CA MET A 77 3.39 4.64 8.70
C MET A 77 2.38 5.77 8.85
N ASN A 78 2.57 6.88 8.13
CA ASN A 78 1.59 7.97 8.11
C ASN A 78 0.24 7.48 7.57
N LEU A 79 0.27 6.73 6.46
CA LEU A 79 -0.94 6.17 5.87
C LEU A 79 -1.67 5.22 6.84
N VAL A 80 -0.94 4.37 7.56
CA VAL A 80 -1.51 3.47 8.57
C VAL A 80 -2.16 4.26 9.71
N TRP A 81 -1.54 5.34 10.17
CA TRP A 81 -2.12 6.23 11.17
C TRP A 81 -3.40 6.90 10.67
N ASP A 82 -3.41 7.38 9.43
CA ASP A 82 -4.58 8.00 8.81
C ASP A 82 -5.74 7.00 8.70
N TYR A 83 -5.47 5.77 8.26
CA TYR A 83 -6.48 4.69 8.23
C TYR A 83 -7.01 4.33 9.63
N PHE A 84 -6.13 4.29 10.64
CA PHE A 84 -6.54 4.00 12.01
C PHE A 84 -7.46 5.11 12.56
N SER A 85 -7.10 6.37 12.29
CA SER A 85 -7.94 7.53 12.63
C SER A 85 -9.31 7.46 11.95
N LEU A 86 -9.34 7.20 10.64
CA LEU A 86 -10.58 7.02 9.88
C LEU A 86 -11.46 5.91 10.45
N TRP A 87 -10.89 4.74 10.74
CA TRP A 87 -11.62 3.61 11.30
C TRP A 87 -12.16 3.93 12.71
N GLN A 88 -11.36 4.53 13.58
CA GLN A 88 -11.78 4.93 14.92
C GLN A 88 -12.94 5.93 14.86
N HIS A 89 -12.83 6.95 14.01
CA HIS A 89 -13.88 7.96 13.83
C HIS A 89 -15.17 7.34 13.28
N SER A 90 -15.05 6.42 12.33
CA SER A 90 -16.18 5.71 11.76
C SER A 90 -16.90 4.85 12.81
N MET A 91 -16.16 4.16 13.69
CA MET A 91 -16.76 3.40 14.80
C MET A 91 -17.42 4.29 15.85
N MET A 92 -16.84 5.45 16.16
CA MET A 92 -17.46 6.43 17.07
C MET A 92 -18.78 6.95 16.51
N ARG A 93 -18.82 7.26 15.21
CA ARG A 93 -20.03 7.70 14.51
C ARG A 93 -21.10 6.60 14.49
N PHE A 94 -20.70 5.35 14.23
CA PHE A 94 -21.61 4.19 14.32
C PHE A 94 -22.19 3.99 15.72
N ALA A 95 -21.41 4.26 16.77
CA ALA A 95 -21.86 4.22 18.17
C ALA A 95 -22.74 5.42 18.58
N GLY A 96 -23.10 6.31 17.65
CA GLY A 96 -23.95 7.48 17.90
C GLY A 96 -23.22 8.67 18.53
N MET A 97 -21.88 8.64 18.61
CA MET A 97 -21.10 9.79 19.06
C MET A 97 -20.81 10.70 17.86
N ASN A 98 -21.20 11.98 17.98
CA ASN A 98 -20.88 13.00 16.98
C ASN A 98 -19.36 13.29 16.97
N SER A 99 -18.63 12.60 16.10
CA SER A 99 -17.23 12.89 15.80
C SER A 99 -17.12 13.78 14.56
N ALA A 100 -16.18 14.75 14.58
CA ALA A 100 -15.88 15.54 13.40
C ALA A 100 -15.24 14.63 12.32
N PRO A 101 -15.59 14.82 11.02
CA PRO A 101 -15.02 14.04 9.93
C PRO A 101 -13.50 14.24 9.86
N VAL A 102 -12.75 13.15 9.66
CA VAL A 102 -11.28 13.17 9.61
C VAL A 102 -10.78 13.88 8.35
N ALA A 103 -11.50 13.68 7.25
CA ALA A 103 -11.30 14.40 6.00
C ALA A 103 -12.66 14.88 5.50
N SER A 104 -12.73 16.08 4.90
CA SER A 104 -13.94 16.56 4.24
C SER A 104 -13.62 16.86 2.78
N PRO A 105 -14.46 16.41 1.84
CA PRO A 105 -14.26 16.73 0.43
C PRO A 105 -14.36 18.24 0.21
N GLU A 106 -13.69 18.74 -0.84
CA GLU A 106 -13.82 20.13 -1.23
C GLU A 106 -15.29 20.47 -1.52
N ARG A 107 -15.73 21.67 -1.11
CA ARG A 107 -17.13 22.11 -1.22
C ARG A 107 -17.68 22.10 -2.65
N SER A 108 -16.80 22.08 -3.66
CA SER A 108 -17.11 22.00 -5.09
C SER A 108 -17.21 20.57 -5.64
N ASP A 109 -16.89 19.54 -4.85
CA ASP A 109 -16.90 18.15 -5.30
C ASP A 109 -18.33 17.61 -5.38
N LYS A 110 -18.84 17.48 -6.61
CA LYS A 110 -20.21 17.01 -6.87
C LYS A 110 -20.38 15.50 -6.63
N ARG A 111 -19.30 14.74 -6.42
CA ARG A 111 -19.36 13.28 -6.22
C ARG A 111 -20.10 12.86 -4.95
N PHE A 112 -20.11 13.73 -3.94
CA PHE A 112 -20.63 13.43 -2.59
C PHE A 112 -21.86 14.26 -2.22
N LYS A 113 -22.63 14.70 -3.23
CA LYS A 113 -23.77 15.59 -3.03
C LYS A 113 -25.01 14.87 -2.45
N ASP A 114 -25.12 13.57 -2.66
CA ASP A 114 -26.25 12.77 -2.17
C ASP A 114 -26.23 12.63 -0.65
N GLU A 115 -27.41 12.60 -0.01
CA GLU A 115 -27.56 12.49 1.44
C GLU A 115 -27.07 11.12 1.94
N GLU A 116 -27.15 10.07 1.13
CA GLU A 116 -26.62 8.74 1.47
C GLU A 116 -25.11 8.77 1.77
N TRP A 117 -24.35 9.70 1.18
CA TRP A 117 -22.92 9.89 1.48
C TRP A 117 -22.66 10.48 2.86
N GLN A 118 -23.67 11.01 3.55
CA GLN A 118 -23.57 11.55 4.90
C GLN A 118 -24.21 10.63 5.95
N GLU A 119 -25.27 9.91 5.57
CA GLU A 119 -26.03 9.07 6.49
C GLU A 119 -25.49 7.65 6.60
N HIS A 120 -24.92 7.10 5.53
CA HIS A 120 -24.49 5.71 5.51
C HIS A 120 -22.99 5.56 5.84
N PHE A 121 -22.69 4.77 6.89
CA PHE A 121 -21.32 4.53 7.40
C PHE A 121 -20.30 4.19 6.32
N MET A 122 -20.62 3.26 5.41
CA MET A 122 -19.65 2.84 4.38
C MET A 122 -19.37 3.94 3.37
N PHE A 123 -20.38 4.74 3.04
CA PHE A 123 -20.23 5.82 2.08
C PHE A 123 -19.50 7.01 2.70
N ASP A 124 -19.76 7.29 3.98
CA ASP A 124 -18.98 8.27 4.74
C ASP A 124 -17.50 7.85 4.85
N PHE A 125 -17.20 6.57 5.08
CA PHE A 125 -15.82 6.05 5.09
C PHE A 125 -15.11 6.26 3.74
N VAL A 126 -15.74 5.86 2.62
CA VAL A 126 -15.17 6.03 1.27
C VAL A 126 -15.01 7.49 0.87
N LYS A 127 -15.89 8.38 1.36
CA LYS A 127 -15.78 9.82 1.14
C LYS A 127 -14.59 10.44 1.88
N GLN A 128 -14.20 9.86 3.02
CA GLN A 128 -13.12 10.37 3.87
C GLN A 128 -11.75 9.70 3.62
N SER A 129 -11.71 8.62 2.84
CA SER A 129 -10.48 7.89 2.46
C SER A 129 -9.69 8.54 1.33
#